data_AF-A0A0Q8PB83-F1
#
_entry.id   AF-A0A0Q8PB83-F1
#
_cell.length_a   1.000
_cell.length_b   1.000
_cell.length_c   1.000
_cell.angle_alpha   90.00
_cell.angle_beta   90.00
_cell.angle_gamma   90.00
#
_symmetry.space_group_name_H-M   'P 1'
#
loop_
_entity.id
_entity.type
_entity.pdbx_description
1 polymer ?
#
loop_
_entity_poly.entity_id
_entity_poly.type
_entity_poly.pdbx_seq_one_letter_code
_entity_poly.pdbx_strand_id
1 'polypeptide(L)' 'MTGSPDGVVAHCPPGTHPADWTVTNGDGSPLGPDQRVRWTSVGEDGVGAWIAPYTGSPPPPESITLTVSCTC' A
#
# COMPACT_ATOMS: atom_id res chain seq x y z
N MET A 1 -0.31 -4.65 6.61
CA MET A 1 -1.45 -3.97 7.24
C MET A 1 -2.59 -3.87 6.24
N THR A 2 -3.83 -4.10 6.66
CA THR A 2 -5.02 -3.93 5.81
C THR A 2 -5.76 -2.66 6.21
N GLY A 3 -6.18 -1.86 5.23
CA GLY A 3 -6.85 -0.58 5.45
C GLY A 3 -7.78 -0.20 4.29
N SER A 4 -8.29 1.03 4.34
CA SER A 4 -9.15 1.57 3.27
C SER A 4 -8.37 1.67 1.95
N PRO A 5 -9.01 1.48 0.78
CA PRO A 5 -8.38 1.80 -0.51
C PRO A 5 -7.89 3.25 -0.60
N ASP A 6 -8.47 4.17 0.18
CA ASP A 6 -8.06 5.59 0.23
C ASP A 6 -6.71 5.82 0.91
N GLY A 7 -6.18 4.82 1.63
CA GLY A 7 -4.91 4.94 2.32
C GLY A 7 -4.70 3.89 3.39
N VAL A 8 -3.56 3.23 3.31
CA VAL A 8 -2.99 2.39 4.38
C VAL A 8 -1.55 2.81 4.60
N VAL A 9 -1.14 2.93 5.85
CA VAL A 9 0.23 3.26 6.23
C VAL A 9 0.81 2.08 6.99
N ALA A 10 2.06 1.73 6.67
CA ALA A 10 2.83 0.73 7.38
C ALA A 10 4.16 1.31 7.83
N HIS A 11 4.52 1.05 9.08
CA HIS A 11 5.78 1.48 9.70
C HIS A 11 6.68 0.27 9.95
N CYS A 12 7.95 0.43 9.65
CA CYS A 12 9.00 -0.51 10.01
C CYS A 12 9.35 -0.39 11.51
N PRO A 13 9.85 -1.48 12.12
CA PRO A 13 10.36 -1.41 13.48
C PRO A 13 11.47 -0.35 13.67
N PRO A 14 11.65 0.18 14.89
CA PRO A 14 12.70 1.15 15.17
C PRO A 14 14.09 0.66 14.75
N GLY A 15 14.86 1.53 14.08
CA GLY A 15 16.20 1.20 13.58
C GLY A 15 16.21 0.40 12.28
N THR A 16 15.06 0.26 11.61
CA THR A 16 14.95 -0.32 10.27
C THR A 16 14.20 0.65 9.35
N HIS A 17 14.47 0.56 8.06
CA HIS A 17 13.79 1.34 7.03
C HIS A 17 13.10 0.42 6.02
N PRO A 18 12.06 0.91 5.32
CA PRO A 18 11.43 0.18 4.23
C PRO A 18 12.46 -0.11 3.12
N ALA A 19 12.52 -1.37 2.66
CA ALA A 19 13.36 -1.78 1.54
C ALA A 19 12.53 -2.14 0.31
N ASP A 20 11.39 -2.80 0.53
CA ASP A 20 10.45 -3.19 -0.51
C ASP A 20 9.02 -3.18 0.04
N TRP A 21 8.02 -3.00 -0.82
CA TRP A 21 6.62 -3.11 -0.43
C TRP A 21 5.73 -3.54 -1.59
N THR A 22 4.63 -4.18 -1.24
CA THR A 22 3.61 -4.64 -2.18
C THR A 22 2.22 -4.28 -1.65
N VAL A 23 1.30 -3.97 -2.56
CA VAL A 23 -0.11 -3.72 -2.25
C VAL A 23 -0.99 -4.76 -2.95
N THR A 24 -1.89 -5.36 -2.19
CA THR A 24 -2.89 -6.35 -2.65
C THR A 24 -4.29 -5.90 -2.25
N ASN A 25 -5.33 -6.63 -2.68
CA ASN A 25 -6.66 -6.51 -2.08
C ASN A 25 -6.59 -6.91 -0.59
N GLY A 26 -7.62 -6.53 0.18
CA GLY A 26 -7.69 -6.83 1.61
C GLY A 26 -7.72 -8.31 1.97
N ASP A 27 -8.16 -9.17 1.05
CA ASP A 27 -8.12 -10.63 1.18
C ASP A 27 -6.75 -11.25 0.80
N GLY A 28 -5.82 -10.44 0.29
CA GLY A 28 -4.49 -10.87 -0.14
C GLY A 28 -4.38 -11.24 -1.62
N SER A 29 -5.48 -11.31 -2.37
CA SER A 29 -5.44 -11.49 -3.82
C SER A 29 -4.79 -10.30 -4.54
N PRO A 30 -4.17 -10.51 -5.71
CA PRO A 30 -3.57 -9.43 -6.49
C PRO A 30 -4.62 -8.39 -6.89
N LEU A 31 -4.19 -7.12 -6.94
CA LEU A 31 -5.02 -6.05 -7.45
C LEU A 31 -5.43 -6.32 -8.91
N GLY A 32 -6.59 -5.80 -9.30
CA GLY A 32 -7.02 -5.86 -10.70
C GLY A 32 -6.00 -5.21 -11.65
N PRO A 33 -5.93 -5.65 -12.92
CA PRO A 33 -4.88 -5.22 -13.87
C PRO A 33 -4.88 -3.71 -14.13
N ASP A 34 -6.02 -3.05 -13.97
CA ASP A 34 -6.20 -1.61 -14.15
C ASP A 34 -6.19 -0.82 -12.83
N GLN A 35 -6.02 -1.48 -11.68
CA GLN A 35 -5.86 -0.78 -10.41
C GLN A 35 -4.49 -0.11 -10.35
N ARG A 36 -4.47 1.19 -10.05
CA ARG A 36 -3.23 1.96 -9.93
C ARG A 36 -2.97 2.26 -8.47
N VAL A 37 -1.77 1.89 -8.01
CA VAL A 37 -1.31 2.19 -6.66
C VAL A 37 -0.42 3.42 -6.71
N ARG A 38 -0.65 4.35 -5.78
CA ARG A 38 0.30 5.40 -5.42
C ARG A 38 0.81 5.15 -4.01
N TRP A 39 2.01 5.65 -3.75
CA TRP A 39 2.65 5.54 -2.46
C TRP A 39 3.47 6.78 -2.15
N THR A 40 3.79 6.95 -0.87
CA THR A 40 4.70 7.97 -0.34
C THR A 40 5.47 7.40 0.84
N SER A 41 6.68 7.92 1.08
CA SER A 41 7.35 7.73 2.36
C SER A 41 6.60 8.49 3.46
N VAL A 42 6.52 7.89 4.64
CA VAL A 42 5.96 8.47 5.87
C VAL A 42 7.08 8.48 6.90
N GLY A 43 7.80 9.60 7.02
CA GLY A 43 9.03 9.64 7.80
C GLY A 43 10.16 8.80 7.17
N GLU A 44 11.12 8.38 7.99
CA GLU A 44 12.25 7.52 7.56
C GLU A 44 11.89 6.02 7.64
N ASP A 45 10.90 5.66 8.45
CA ASP A 45 10.52 4.28 8.77
C ASP A 45 9.21 3.81 8.13
N GLY A 46 8.46 4.69 7.46
CA GLY A 46 7.09 4.38 7.01
C GLY A 46 6.86 4.47 5.50
N VAL A 47 5.87 3.71 5.03
CA VAL A 47 5.30 3.79 3.68
C VAL A 47 3.79 3.93 3.79
N GLY A 48 3.23 4.94 3.12
CA GLY A 48 1.80 5.07 2.88
C GLY A 48 1.47 4.69 1.45
N ALA A 49 0.40 3.92 1.23
CA ALA A 49 -0.06 3.54 -0.10
C ALA A 49 -1.59 3.61 -0.22
N TRP A 50 -2.09 3.93 -1.41
CA TRP A 50 -3.51 4.06 -1.71
C TRP A 50 -3.79 3.77 -3.18
N ILE A 51 -5.06 3.47 -3.49
CA ILE A 51 -5.54 3.34 -4.86
C ILE A 51 -5.76 4.73 -5.43
N ALA A 52 -5.08 5.04 -6.54
CA ALA A 52 -5.11 6.34 -7.17
C ALA A 52 -6.20 6.40 -8.24
N PRO A 53 -7.22 7.27 -8.09
CA PRO A 53 -8.25 7.41 -9.11
C PRO A 53 -7.67 8.06 -10.38
N TYR A 54 -8.16 7.61 -11.53
CA TYR A 54 -7.89 8.19 -12.83
C TYR A 54 -9.12 8.02 -13.74
N THR A 55 -9.17 8.75 -14.85
CA THR A 55 -10.29 8.66 -15.79
C THR A 55 -10.43 7.24 -16.34
N GLY A 56 -11.60 6.61 -16.14
CA GLY A 56 -11.85 5.23 -16.54
C GLY A 56 -11.34 4.18 -15.55
N SER A 57 -10.89 4.58 -14.36
CA SER A 57 -10.49 3.65 -13.31
C SER A 57 -11.64 2.71 -12.95
N PRO A 58 -11.37 1.41 -12.75
CA PRO A 58 -12.33 0.54 -12.07
C PRO A 58 -12.65 1.09 -10.67
N PRO A 59 -13.81 0.74 -10.10
CA PRO A 59 -14.10 1.06 -8.71
C PRO A 59 -12.99 0.49 -7.81
N PRO A 60 -12.58 1.22 -6.76
CA PRO A 60 -11.57 0.72 -5.84
C PRO A 60 -12.07 -0.55 -5.14
N PRO A 61 -11.16 -1.45 -4.73
CA PRO A 61 -11.51 -2.61 -3.90
C PRO A 61 -12.04 -2.14 -2.54
N GLU A 62 -12.79 -3.00 -1.84
CA GLU A 62 -13.35 -2.67 -0.53
C GLU A 62 -12.27 -2.35 0.52
N SER A 63 -11.11 -2.98 0.39
CA SER A 63 -9.93 -2.74 1.22
C SER A 63 -8.66 -3.16 0.48
N ILE A 64 -7.51 -2.63 0.92
CA ILE A 64 -6.19 -3.00 0.41
C ILE A 64 -5.27 -3.41 1.55
N THR A 65 -4.33 -4.29 1.25
CA THR A 65 -3.28 -4.71 2.18
C THR A 65 -1.93 -4.23 1.68
N LEU A 66 -1.22 -3.46 2.51
CA LEU A 66 0.16 -3.05 2.29
C LEU A 66 1.08 -3.96 3.11
N THR A 67 1.98 -4.66 2.41
CA THR A 67 3.04 -5.49 3.00
C THR A 67 4.37 -4.79 2.76
N VAL A 68 5.13 -4.55 3.83
CA VAL A 68 6.43 -3.87 3.77
C VAL A 68 7.51 -4.81 4.29
N SER A 69 8.61 -4.92 3.56
CA SER A 69 9.84 -5.56 3.99
C SER A 69 10.79 -4.49 4.53
N CYS A 70 11.31 -4.70 5.74
CA CYS A 70 12.17 -3.74 6.43
C CYS A 70 13.60 -4.27 6.54
N THR A 71 14.59 -3.38 6.41
CA THR A 71 16.03 -3.69 6.54
C THR A 71 16.73 -2.73 7.49
N CYS A 72 17.82 -3.18 8.10
CA CYS A 72 18.66 -2.41 9.02
C CYS A 72 19.77 -1.65 8.30
#